data_AF-A0A529N670-F1
#
_entry.id   AF-A0A529N670-F1
#
_cell.length_a   1.000
_cell.length_b   1.000
_cell.length_c   1.000
_cell.angle_alpha   90.00
_cell.angle_beta   90.00
_cell.angle_gamma   90.00
#
_symmetry.space_group_name_H-M   'P 1'
#
loop_
_entity.id
_entity.type
_entity.pdbx_description
1 polymer ?
#
loop_
_entity_poly.entity_id
_entity_poly.type
_entity_poly.pdbx_seq_one_letter_code
_entity_poly.pdbx_strand_id
1 'polypeptide(L)' 'AKAALEASVRYLAVDLGAKKIRVNAISAGPIKTLAASGIGDFRYILKWNEYNAPLKQTVTQEEVGDSGVY' A
#
# COMPACT_ATOMS: atom_id res chain seq x y z
N ALA A 1 -2.67 -3.09 13.27
CA ALA A 1 -3.60 -2.21 12.53
C ALA A 1 -3.81 -2.66 11.07
N LYS A 2 -2.76 -2.77 10.23
CA LYS A 2 -2.91 -3.14 8.80
C LYS A 2 -3.67 -4.45 8.54
N ALA A 3 -3.40 -5.51 9.28
CA ALA A 3 -4.14 -6.77 9.14
C ALA A 3 -5.65 -6.64 9.41
N ALA A 4 -6.03 -5.79 10.39
CA ALA A 4 -7.44 -5.51 10.66
C ALA A 4 -8.08 -4.71 9.51
N LEU A 5 -7.35 -3.75 8.92
CA LEU A 5 -7.82 -3.01 7.75
C LEU A 5 -8.10 -3.93 6.55
N GLU A 6 -7.20 -4.86 6.25
CA GLU A 6 -7.40 -5.83 5.15
C GLU A 6 -8.62 -6.74 5.39
N ALA A 7 -8.86 -7.12 6.65
CA ALA A 7 -10.08 -7.83 7.00
C ALA A 7 -11.31 -6.93 6.78
N SER A 8 -11.29 -5.68 7.24
CA SER A 8 -12.38 -4.72 7.03
C SER A 8 -12.69 -4.50 5.56
N VAL A 9 -11.69 -4.43 4.67
CA VAL A 9 -11.91 -4.33 3.21
C VAL A 9 -12.74 -5.49 2.69
N ARG A 10 -12.46 -6.73 3.11
CA ARG A 10 -13.23 -7.92 2.71
C ARG A 10 -14.67 -7.87 3.21
N TYR A 11 -14.86 -7.52 4.48
CA TYR A 11 -16.22 -7.42 5.06
C TYR A 11 -17.03 -6.30 4.39
N LEU A 12 -16.44 -5.12 4.19
CA LEU A 12 -17.10 -4.00 3.51
C LEU A 12 -17.45 -4.32 2.06
N ALA A 13 -16.60 -5.06 1.35
CA ALA A 13 -16.90 -5.49 -0.02
C ALA A 13 -18.14 -6.40 -0.09
N VAL A 14 -18.32 -7.29 0.90
CA VAL A 14 -19.50 -8.15 1.01
C VAL A 14 -20.75 -7.32 1.32
N ASP A 15 -20.67 -6.43 2.31
CA ASP A 15 -21.82 -5.63 2.78
C ASP A 15 -22.32 -4.64 1.72
N LEU A 16 -21.40 -4.03 0.97
CA LEU A 16 -21.71 -3.00 -0.02
C LEU A 16 -21.88 -3.54 -1.44
N GLY A 17 -21.51 -4.79 -1.68
CA GLY A 17 -21.61 -5.44 -3.00
C GLY A 17 -23.05 -5.48 -3.54
N ALA A 18 -24.04 -5.70 -2.68
CA ALA A 18 -25.46 -5.66 -3.06
C ALA A 18 -25.89 -4.28 -3.59
N LYS A 19 -25.22 -3.20 -3.15
CA LYS A 19 -25.42 -1.83 -3.63
C LYS A 19 -24.55 -1.49 -4.84
N LYS A 20 -23.86 -2.49 -5.43
CA LYS A 20 -22.90 -2.34 -6.53
C LYS A 20 -21.72 -1.41 -6.22
N ILE A 21 -21.33 -1.32 -4.95
CA ILE A 21 -20.16 -0.54 -4.51
C ILE A 21 -18.99 -1.49 -4.30
N ARG A 22 -17.84 -1.19 -4.90
CA ARG A 22 -16.60 -1.97 -4.75
C ARG A 22 -15.73 -1.37 -3.64
N VAL A 23 -15.03 -2.22 -2.91
CA VAL A 23 -14.07 -1.81 -1.88
C VAL A 23 -12.77 -2.59 -2.11
N ASN A 24 -11.66 -1.88 -2.26
CA ASN A 24 -10.33 -2.43 -2.49
C ASN A 24 -9.29 -1.67 -1.65
N ALA A 25 -8.10 -2.22 -1.51
CA ALA A 25 -6.97 -1.55 -0.90
C ALA A 25 -5.69 -1.81 -1.70
N ILE A 26 -4.77 -0.84 -1.70
CA ILE A 26 -3.45 -0.96 -2.31
C ILE A 26 -2.43 -1.12 -1.18
N SER A 27 -1.71 -2.23 -1.18
CA SER A 27 -0.58 -2.46 -0.28
C SER A 27 0.70 -2.01 -0.97
N ALA A 28 0.98 -0.70 -0.89
CA ALA A 28 2.16 -0.11 -1.53
C ALA A 28 3.47 -0.51 -0.84
N GLY A 29 4.55 -0.58 -1.63
CA GLY A 29 5.92 -0.66 -1.13
C GLY A 29 6.33 0.59 -0.33
N PRO A 30 7.50 0.58 0.30
CA PRO A 30 7.97 1.72 1.09
C PRO A 30 8.23 2.94 0.19
N ILE A 31 7.55 4.05 0.49
CA ILE A 31 7.73 5.35 -0.19
C ILE A 31 8.16 6.39 0.84
N LYS A 32 9.16 7.21 0.50
CA LYS A 32 9.61 8.32 1.34
C LYS A 32 8.53 9.40 1.40
N THR A 33 7.86 9.50 2.54
CA THR A 33 6.79 10.48 2.84
C THR A 33 7.03 11.14 4.19
N LEU A 34 6.25 12.17 4.54
CA LEU A 34 6.34 12.81 5.86
C LEU A 34 6.02 11.81 6.99
N ALA A 35 5.04 10.93 6.81
CA ALA A 35 4.73 9.90 7.81
C ALA A 35 5.88 8.90 8.02
N ALA A 36 6.69 8.67 6.97
CA ALA A 36 7.83 7.77 7.05
C ALA A 36 8.97 8.30 7.94
N SER A 37 9.03 9.61 8.24
CA SER A 37 10.02 10.17 9.16
C SER A 37 9.79 9.76 10.62
N GLY A 38 8.60 9.26 10.95
CA GLY A 38 8.28 8.72 12.28
C GLY A 38 8.71 7.25 12.48
N ILE A 39 9.24 6.59 11.45
CA ILE A 39 9.69 5.20 11.51
C ILE A 39 11.22 5.20 11.61
N GLY A 40 11.76 4.77 12.75
CA GLY A 40 13.19 4.92 13.11
C GLY A 40 14.18 4.50 12.01
N ASP A 41 14.02 3.30 11.47
CA ASP A 41 14.95 2.73 10.48
C ASP A 41 14.41 2.72 9.05
N PHE A 42 13.56 3.69 8.69
CA PHE A 42 12.92 3.72 7.38
C PHE A 42 13.90 3.72 6.20
N ARG A 43 15.07 4.38 6.35
CA ARG A 43 16.10 4.38 5.30
C ARG A 43 16.67 2.99 5.03
N TYR A 44 16.80 2.15 6.06
CA TYR A 44 17.26 0.79 5.91
C TYR A 44 16.22 -0.05 5.17
N ILE A 45 14.94 0.07 5.54
CA ILE A 45 13.82 -0.60 4.87
C ILE A 45 13.78 -0.23 3.38
N LEU A 46 13.97 1.05 3.06
CA LEU A 46 13.94 1.56 1.70
C LEU A 46 15.07 0.98 0.84
N LYS A 47 16.31 1.03 1.32
CA LYS A 47 17.47 0.41 0.64
C LYS A 47 17.32 -1.11 0.52
N TRP A 48 16.88 -1.76 1.58
CA TRP A 48 16.67 -3.20 1.56
C TRP A 48 15.64 -3.58 0.50
N ASN A 49 14.54 -2.83 0.40
CA ASN A 49 13.53 -3.06 -0.63
C ASN A 49 14.09 -2.85 -2.04
N GLU A 50 14.85 -1.77 -2.27
CA GLU A 50 15.50 -1.49 -3.56
C GLU A 50 16.39 -2.66 -4.02
N TYR A 51 17.23 -3.22 -3.14
CA TYR A 51 18.11 -4.33 -3.52
C TYR A 51 17.40 -5.68 -3.68
N ASN A 52 16.32 -5.92 -2.91
CA ASN A 52 15.67 -7.23 -2.84
C ASN A 52 14.41 -7.34 -3.69
N ALA A 53 13.78 -6.23 -4.08
CA ALA A 53 12.64 -6.24 -4.98
C ALA A 53 13.00 -6.93 -6.31
N PRO A 54 12.09 -7.68 -6.93
CA PRO A 54 12.32 -8.28 -8.25
C PRO A 54 12.71 -7.25 -9.32
N LEU A 55 12.13 -6.05 -9.26
CA LEU A 55 12.40 -4.94 -10.18
C LEU A 55 13.63 -4.10 -9.81
N LYS A 56 14.32 -4.42 -8.70
CA LYS A 56 15.53 -3.72 -8.23
C LYS A 56 15.38 -2.20 -8.08
N GLN A 57 14.16 -1.76 -7.78
CA GLN A 57 13.82 -0.36 -7.55
C GLN A 57 12.65 -0.27 -6.57
N THR A 58 12.51 0.89 -5.92
CA THR A 58 11.33 1.21 -5.10
C THR A 58 10.23 1.83 -5.94
N VAL A 59 8.97 1.64 -5.52
CA VAL A 59 7.82 2.27 -6.17
C VAL A 59 7.75 3.78 -5.89
N THR A 60 7.12 4.51 -6.80
CA THR A 60 6.86 5.95 -6.74
C THR A 60 5.42 6.25 -6.33
N GLN A 61 5.12 7.52 -6.02
CA GLN A 61 3.75 7.90 -5.68
C GLN A 61 2.85 7.84 -6.92
N GLU A 62 3.41 8.13 -8.09
CA GLU A 62 2.77 8.10 -9.39
C GLU A 62 2.31 6.68 -9.72
N GLU A 63 3.17 5.67 -9.59
CA GLU A 63 2.81 4.25 -9.84
C GLU A 63 1.69 3.75 -8.91
N VAL A 64 1.68 4.19 -7.65
CA VAL A 64 0.61 3.88 -6.71
C VAL A 64 -0.68 4.62 -7.08
N GLY A 65 -0.57 5.87 -7.54
CA GLY A 65 -1.69 6.67 -8.03
C GLY A 65 -2.35 6.03 -9.25
N ASP A 66 -1.55 5.65 -10.24
CA ASP A 66 -2.02 4.99 -11.47
C ASP A 66 -2.74 3.67 -11.15
N SER A 67 -2.25 2.91 -10.19
CA SER A 67 -2.89 1.68 -9.70
C SER A 67 -4.25 1.93 -9.02
N GLY A 68 -4.47 3.13 -8.47
CA GLY A 68 -5.73 3.52 -7.85
C GLY A 68 -6.76 4.12 -8.81
N VAL A 69 -6.31 4.64 -9.96
CA VAL A 69 -7.19 5.15 -11.03
C VAL A 69 -7.84 4.00 -11.82
N TYR A 70 -7.17 2.85 -11.89
CA TYR A 70 -7.63 1.64 -12.57
C TYR A 70 -8.85 0.98 -11.90
#